data_AF-A0A7J3EMJ0-F1
#
_entry.id   AF-A0A7J3EMJ0-F1
#
_cell.length_a   1.000
_cell.length_b   1.000
_cell.length_c   1.000
_cell.angle_alpha   90.00
_cell.angle_beta   90.00
_cell.angle_gamma   90.00
#
_symmetry.space_group_name_H-M   'P 1'
#
loop_
_entity.id
_entity.type
_entity.pdbx_description
1 polymer ?
#
loop_
_entity_poly.entity_id
_entity_poly.type
_entity_poly.pdbx_seq_one_letter_code
_entity_poly.pdbx_strand_id
1 'polypeptide(L)' 'HIASSVIGTSKFIPIKGGSLVRGTWQEVMLVELDGPRTRKVLIQVIGE' A
#
# COMPACT_ATOMS: atom_id res chain seq x y z
N HIS A 1 13.23 -8.57 -7.63
CA HIS A 1 13.62 -7.16 -7.82
C HIS A 1 12.83 -6.47 -8.94
N ILE A 2 12.96 -6.87 -10.21
CA ILE A 2 12.29 -6.21 -11.36
C ILE A 2 10.78 -6.04 -11.15
N ALA A 3 10.06 -7.12 -10.83
CA ALA A 3 8.61 -7.05 -10.61
C ALA A 3 8.19 -6.09 -9.48
N SER A 4 8.95 -6.04 -8.38
CA SER A 4 8.70 -5.10 -7.28
C SER A 4 8.90 -3.64 -7.70
N SER A 5 9.90 -3.37 -8.54
CA SER A 5 10.13 -2.04 -9.10
C SER A 5 9.02 -1.61 -10.07
N VAL A 6 8.47 -2.56 -10.85
CA VAL A 6 7.37 -2.29 -11.80
C VAL A 6 6.04 -2.05 -11.08
N ILE A 7 5.71 -2.86 -10.08
CA ILE A 7 4.46 -2.70 -9.29
C ILE A 7 4.51 -1.43 -8.44
N GLY A 8 5.71 -1.09 -7.94
CA GLY A 8 5.95 -0.01 -7.00
C GLY A 8 5.88 -0.49 -5.55
N THR A 9 6.65 0.15 -4.67
CA THR A 9 6.82 -0.24 -3.27
C THR A 9 6.02 0.62 -2.28
N SER A 10 5.34 1.67 -2.77
CA SER A 10 4.49 2.55 -1.96
C SER A 10 3.27 3.00 -2.77
N LYS A 11 2.21 3.38 -2.04
CA LYS A 11 1.00 4.00 -2.59
C LYS A 11 0.50 5.06 -1.63
N PHE A 12 -0.04 6.14 -2.18
CA PHE A 12 -0.75 7.18 -1.42
C PHE A 12 -2.25 6.94 -1.55
N ILE A 13 -2.96 7.00 -0.42
CA ILE A 13 -4.42 6.84 -0.37
C ILE A 13 -4.98 8.04 0.40
N PRO A 14 -5.90 8.83 -0.19
CA PRO A 14 -6.49 9.96 0.51
C PRO A 14 -7.34 9.50 1.70
N ILE A 15 -7.40 10.32 2.74
CA ILE A 15 -8.28 10.12 3.88
C ILE A 15 -9.25 11.30 3.93
N LYS A 16 -10.55 11.01 4.09
CA LYS A 16 -11.59 12.03 4.24
C LYS A 16 -12.57 11.59 5.32
N GLY A 17 -12.82 12.46 6.31
CA GLY A 17 -13.72 12.15 7.42
C GLY A 17 -13.31 10.89 8.19
N GLY A 18 -11.99 10.68 8.39
CA GLY A 18 -11.44 9.52 9.09
C GLY A 18 -11.48 8.19 8.31
N SER A 19 -11.91 8.19 7.05
CA SER A 19 -12.02 6.98 6.22
C SER A 19 -11.10 7.04 5.00
N LEU A 20 -10.52 5.89 4.62
CA LEU A 20 -9.75 5.76 3.38
C LEU A 20 -10.66 5.96 2.17
N VAL A 21 -10.28 6.88 1.28
CA VAL A 21 -10.98 7.15 0.04
C VAL A 21 -10.40 6.25 -1.05
N ARG A 22 -11.20 5.30 -1.52
CA ARG A 22 -10.88 4.37 -2.60
C ARG A 22 -12.12 4.07 -3.43
N GLY A 23 -11.93 3.73 -4.70
CA GLY A 23 -13.01 3.24 -5.55
C GLY A 23 -13.51 1.87 -5.10
N THR A 24 -14.73 1.52 -5.52
CA THR A 24 -15.41 0.26 -5.14
C THR A 24 -14.56 -0.99 -5.39
N TRP A 25 -13.69 -0.97 -6.41
CA TRP A 25 -12.86 -2.10 -6.83
C TRP A 25 -11.38 -1.94 -6.48
N GLN A 26 -11.00 -0.88 -5.78
CA GLN A 26 -9.61 -0.67 -5.37
C GLN A 26 -9.39 -1.32 -4.01
N GLU A 27 -8.38 -2.18 -3.91
CA GLU A 27 -7.95 -2.78 -2.63
C GLU A 27 -6.46 -2.56 -2.39
N VAL A 28 -6.08 -2.55 -1.11
CA VAL A 28 -4.68 -2.45 -0.69
C VAL A 28 -4.14 -3.85 -0.48
N MET A 29 -3.14 -4.24 -1.29
CA MET A 29 -2.54 -5.56 -1.23
C MET A 29 -1.03 -5.48 -1.00
N LEU A 30 -0.53 -6.31 -0.08
CA LEU A 30 0.89 -6.62 0.03
C LEU A 30 1.21 -7.78 -0.90
N VAL A 31 2.09 -7.57 -1.88
CA VAL A 31 2.53 -8.60 -2.81
C VAL A 31 3.92 -9.09 -2.41
N GLU A 32 3.99 -10.30 -1.87
CA GLU A 32 5.25 -10.99 -1.52
C GLU A 32 5.80 -11.75 -2.74
N LEU A 33 7.04 -11.48 -3.12
CA LEU A 33 7.66 -12.04 -4.33
C LEU A 33 8.95 -12.82 -4.05
N ASP A 34 9.34 -12.97 -2.78
CA ASP A 34 10.56 -13.65 -2.34
C ASP A 34 10.37 -14.23 -0.91
N GLY A 35 9.22 -14.87 -0.68
CA GLY A 35 8.82 -15.47 0.60
C GLY A 35 9.29 -16.93 0.77
N PRO A 36 9.03 -17.55 1.95
CA PRO A 36 8.30 -17.01 3.10
C PRO A 36 9.20 -16.15 4.00
N ARG A 37 8.78 -14.92 4.27
CA ARG A 37 9.52 -13.98 5.13
C ARG A 37 8.54 -13.09 5.89
N THR A 38 8.94 -12.64 7.08
CA THR A 38 8.21 -11.57 7.77
C THR A 38 8.52 -10.23 7.11
N ARG A 39 7.48 -9.52 6.66
CA ARG A 39 7.60 -8.18 6.07
C ARG A 39 7.10 -7.12 7.02
N LYS A 40 7.69 -5.92 6.91
CA LYS A 40 7.25 -4.71 7.60
C LYS A 40 6.64 -3.78 6.57
N VAL A 41 5.44 -3.27 6.86
CA VAL A 41 4.78 -2.24 6.06
C VAL A 41 4.75 -0.97 6.89
N LEU A 42 5.23 0.13 6.33
CA LEU A 42 5.32 1.42 7.00
C LEU A 42 4.15 2.28 6.53
N ILE A 43 3.38 2.81 7.49
CA ILE A 43 2.23 3.68 7.24
C ILE A 43 2.56 5.04 7.82
N GLN A 44 2.50 6.07 6.97
CA GLN A 44 2.64 7.45 7.38
C GLN A 44 1.36 8.19 7.02
N VAL A 45 0.78 8.87 8.01
CA VAL A 45 -0.40 9.72 7.83
C VAL A 45 0.04 11.17 7.97
N ILE A 46 -0.39 12.02 7.05
CA ILE A 46 -0.05 13.44 6.99
C ILE A 46 -1.34 14.20 6.70
N GLY A 47 -1.65 15.22 7.51
CA GLY A 47 -2.88 16.01 7.41
C GLY A 47 -3.39 16.46 8.77
N GLU A 48 -4.51 17.19 8.76
CA GLU A 48 -5.29 17.60 9.95
C GLU A 48 -6.58 16.78 10.07
#